data_AF-A0A9Q0LP95-F1
#
_entry.id   AF-A0A9Q0LP95-F1
#
_cell.length_a   1.000
_cell.length_b   1.000
_cell.length_c   1.000
_cell.angle_alpha   90.00
_cell.angle_beta   90.00
_cell.angle_gamma   90.00
#
_symmetry.space_group_name_H-M   'P 1'
#
loop_
_entity.id
_entity.type
_entity.pdbx_description
1 polymer ?
#
loop_
_entity_poly.entity_id
_entity_poly.type
_entity_poly.pdbx_seq_one_letter_code
_entity_poly.pdbx_strand_id
1 'polypeptide(L)'
;MKVFYFLVLIFVLSSIQAYKHKAFHEVIQEKPSDPENVFWFDQELDHFDFLSKETFRQRYYVNDTNYVAGGPVFLFLGGEGELTDKWIQEGLTVELSVMYNALVVALEHRYYGESMPFDELKTENMKYLSSQQALADILKFRDLIMKKYSLPENTKWISFGCSYSGALSLWLRIKYPHLIAGAYSGSSPVEAKMDYVEYDETCEAALSATDSSCLNSVQTAFSSIRDLLETENGRVQLQQMFNTCQPIDTDDRIKLFKYNVIGAIQGSVQYNNAPSFPRLALCQAMNSATDKISAYAQLNNEMNGNLCLDLTYDFITNRTAAPENNGRPWYWQKASEFAYYKNSPDGSQIFFRDIDAEFHNKIVEIGFGEYLTPRVGFTNEFYGSKSPVVNDAIFTNGLYDPWSKLSVLKDIGDVSSIIYTSSGHCAPVYPFDPKMPSDVQKARNDVGVFVRNIILQD
;
A
#
# COMPACT_ATOMS: atom_id res chain seq x y z
N MET A 1 46.95 13.34 18.58
CA MET A 1 46.45 13.58 17.21
C MET A 1 46.20 12.21 16.57
N LYS A 2 45.13 11.43 16.79
CA LYS A 2 43.70 11.63 17.09
C LYS A 2 43.00 12.66 16.21
N VAL A 3 41.97 12.15 15.52
CA VAL A 3 40.98 12.79 14.64
C VAL A 3 41.45 12.98 13.20
N PHE A 4 41.14 12.02 12.31
CA PHE A 4 40.78 12.21 10.88
C PHE A 4 40.58 10.87 10.15
N TYR A 5 39.71 9.97 10.63
CA TYR A 5 39.33 8.74 9.88
C TYR A 5 37.94 8.20 10.29
N PHE A 6 36.94 9.08 10.46
CA PHE A 6 35.61 8.65 10.95
C PHE A 6 34.42 9.37 10.29
N LEU A 7 34.51 9.75 9.01
CA LEU A 7 33.44 10.50 8.32
C LEU A 7 33.07 10.03 6.90
N VAL A 8 33.54 8.85 6.46
CA VAL A 8 33.20 8.30 5.12
C VAL A 8 32.48 6.95 5.20
N LEU A 9 32.23 6.41 6.40
CA LEU A 9 31.58 5.11 6.61
C LEU A 9 30.12 5.18 7.10
N ILE A 10 29.54 6.37 7.23
CA ILE A 10 28.14 6.56 7.69
C ILE A 10 27.18 6.88 6.52
N PHE A 11 27.69 7.15 5.31
CA PHE A 11 26.87 7.49 4.13
C PHE A 11 26.63 6.34 3.15
N VAL A 12 27.10 5.12 3.44
CA VAL A 12 26.97 3.95 2.54
C VAL A 12 26.10 2.83 3.14
N LEU A 13 25.65 2.98 4.39
CA LEU A 13 24.81 1.98 5.08
C LEU A 13 23.35 2.41 5.29
N SER A 14 22.99 3.66 5.00
CA SER A 14 21.61 4.16 5.06
C SER A 14 20.89 4.14 3.70
N SER A 15 21.59 3.82 2.61
CA SER A 15 21.05 3.88 1.24
C SER A 15 20.52 2.55 0.68
N ILE A 16 20.55 1.46 1.46
CA ILE A 16 20.21 0.10 0.99
C ILE A 16 18.77 -0.29 1.36
N GLN A 17 18.16 0.34 2.37
CA GLN A 17 16.82 -0.02 2.85
C GLN A 17 15.70 0.83 2.22
N ALA A 18 16.00 2.08 1.84
CA ALA A 18 15.08 2.99 1.13
C ALA A 18 14.79 2.62 -0.34
N TYR A 19 15.50 1.64 -0.89
CA TYR A 19 15.31 1.21 -2.28
C TYR A 19 14.40 -0.03 -2.44
N LYS A 20 14.13 -0.77 -1.36
CA LYS A 20 13.44 -2.07 -1.42
C LYS A 20 11.96 -2.01 -1.83
N HIS A 21 11.37 -0.83 -1.86
CA HIS A 21 10.05 -0.55 -2.46
C HIS A 21 10.12 0.38 -3.69
N LYS A 22 11.30 0.91 -4.01
CA LYS A 22 11.46 1.97 -5.00
C LYS A 22 11.34 1.48 -6.43
N ALA A 23 11.68 0.22 -6.71
CA ALA A 23 11.63 -0.31 -8.08
C ALA A 23 10.22 -0.77 -8.52
N PHE A 24 9.26 -0.93 -7.59
CA PHE A 24 7.83 -0.96 -7.91
C PHE A 24 7.15 0.41 -7.87
N HIS A 25 7.78 1.40 -7.22
CA HIS A 25 7.43 2.82 -7.31
C HIS A 25 8.20 3.59 -8.40
N GLU A 26 9.00 2.92 -9.24
CA GLU A 26 9.77 3.56 -10.31
C GLU A 26 8.90 4.10 -11.46
N VAL A 27 7.57 4.09 -11.29
CA VAL A 27 6.65 4.83 -12.13
C VAL A 27 6.60 6.31 -11.74
N ILE A 28 7.00 6.71 -10.52
CA ILE A 28 7.07 8.12 -10.14
C ILE A 28 8.28 8.30 -9.20
N GLN A 29 9.39 8.83 -9.72
CA GLN A 29 10.40 9.44 -8.85
C GLN A 29 9.71 10.58 -8.08
N GLU A 30 9.31 10.32 -6.84
CA GLU A 30 8.72 11.34 -6.00
C GLU A 30 9.81 12.38 -5.71
N LYS A 31 9.55 13.61 -6.15
CA LYS A 31 10.43 14.74 -5.83
C LYS A 31 10.35 14.97 -4.32
N PRO A 32 11.44 15.48 -3.69
CA PRO A 32 11.36 15.96 -2.32
C PRO A 32 10.20 16.94 -2.19
N SER A 33 9.42 16.81 -1.11
CA SER A 33 8.32 17.73 -0.89
C SER A 33 8.79 19.17 -0.78
N ASP A 34 8.00 20.08 -1.34
CA ASP A 34 8.20 21.50 -1.17
C ASP A 34 8.08 21.84 0.32
N PRO A 35 9.14 22.40 0.95
CA PRO A 35 9.10 22.77 2.35
C PRO A 35 7.94 23.71 2.71
N GLU A 36 7.43 24.51 1.76
CA GLU A 36 6.30 25.42 2.00
C GLU A 36 4.97 24.68 2.25
N ASN A 37 4.86 23.42 1.80
CA ASN A 37 3.65 22.60 1.92
C ASN A 37 3.67 21.65 3.12
N VAL A 38 4.80 21.54 3.84
CA VAL A 38 4.97 20.59 4.95
C VAL A 38 4.56 21.25 6.26
N PHE A 39 3.50 20.72 6.87
CA PHE A 39 3.01 21.18 8.17
C PHE A 39 3.01 20.06 9.20
N TRP A 40 2.91 20.47 10.46
CA TRP A 40 3.02 19.59 11.61
C TRP A 40 2.12 20.06 12.73
N PHE A 41 1.55 19.11 13.46
CA PHE A 41 0.80 19.40 14.69
C PHE A 41 1.08 18.35 15.75
N ASP A 42 0.80 18.71 17.00
CA ASP A 42 0.93 17.80 18.14
C ASP A 42 -0.33 16.94 18.21
N GLN A 43 -0.14 15.64 18.04
CA GLN A 43 -1.17 14.62 18.06
C GLN A 43 -1.10 13.81 19.36
N GLU A 44 -2.25 13.42 19.90
CA GLU A 44 -2.32 12.55 21.07
C GLU A 44 -1.74 11.16 20.74
N LEU A 45 -0.81 10.67 21.57
CA LEU A 45 -0.21 9.36 21.37
C LEU A 45 -1.25 8.25 21.49
N ASP A 46 -2.14 8.35 22.49
CA ASP A 46 -3.18 7.38 22.77
C ASP A 46 -4.53 8.05 22.98
N HIS A 47 -5.42 7.91 21.99
CA HIS A 47 -6.78 8.46 22.06
C HIS A 47 -7.73 7.67 22.97
N PHE A 48 -7.32 6.48 23.42
CA PHE A 48 -8.14 5.57 24.22
C PHE A 48 -7.66 5.47 25.67
N ASP A 49 -6.60 6.18 26.04
CA ASP A 49 -6.20 6.44 27.43
C ASP A 49 -6.36 7.92 27.78
N PHE A 50 -7.49 8.26 28.41
CA PHE A 50 -7.82 9.64 28.80
C PHE A 50 -6.86 10.24 29.85
N LEU A 51 -6.10 9.40 30.57
CA LEU A 51 -5.11 9.86 31.54
C LEU A 51 -3.80 10.26 30.87
N SER A 52 -3.49 9.66 29.72
CA SER A 52 -2.31 10.02 28.94
C SER A 52 -2.40 11.47 28.45
N LYS A 53 -1.24 12.14 28.44
CA LYS A 53 -1.04 13.48 27.88
C LYS A 53 0.15 13.49 26.93
N GLU A 54 0.67 12.31 26.59
CA GLU A 54 1.78 12.15 25.68
C GLU A 54 1.32 12.49 24.26
N THR A 55 2.21 13.15 23.52
CA THR A 55 1.95 13.59 22.16
C THR A 55 3.13 13.29 21.27
N PHE A 56 2.88 13.25 19.97
CA PHE A 56 3.91 13.18 18.94
C PHE A 56 3.60 14.16 17.81
N ARG A 57 4.60 14.41 16.96
CA ARG A 57 4.44 15.28 15.79
C ARG A 57 3.86 14.46 14.64
N GLN A 58 2.69 14.84 14.15
CA GLN A 58 2.09 14.24 12.95
C GLN A 58 2.17 15.22 11.78
N ARG A 59 2.69 14.73 10.64
CA ARG A 59 2.87 15.50 9.41
C ARG A 59 1.57 15.59 8.63
N TYR A 60 1.33 16.73 8.02
CA TYR A 60 0.23 16.94 7.11
C TYR A 60 0.59 17.96 6.03
N TYR A 61 -0.21 17.98 4.97
CA TYR A 61 -0.06 18.86 3.82
C TYR A 61 -1.35 19.62 3.58
N VAL A 62 -1.25 20.84 3.04
CA VAL A 62 -2.39 21.68 2.68
C VAL A 62 -2.17 22.30 1.32
N ASN A 63 -3.20 22.21 0.46
CA ASN A 63 -3.32 23.02 -0.75
C ASN A 63 -4.65 23.78 -0.70
N ASP A 64 -4.56 25.08 -0.46
CA ASP A 64 -5.68 26.01 -0.44
C ASP A 64 -5.73 26.92 -1.68
N THR A 65 -4.92 26.64 -2.71
CA THR A 65 -4.82 27.45 -3.94
C THR A 65 -6.17 27.63 -4.65
N ASN A 66 -7.02 26.60 -4.62
CA ASN A 66 -8.35 26.60 -5.26
C ASN A 66 -9.49 26.81 -4.25
N TYR A 67 -9.20 27.00 -2.96
CA TYR A 67 -10.22 27.07 -1.94
C TYR A 67 -10.97 28.40 -2.00
N VAL A 68 -12.31 28.32 -2.03
CA VAL A 68 -13.19 29.48 -1.86
C VAL A 68 -13.99 29.29 -0.59
N ALA A 69 -14.11 30.35 0.21
CA ALA A 69 -14.86 30.32 1.48
C ALA A 69 -16.26 29.73 1.31
N GLY A 70 -16.60 28.73 2.13
CA GLY A 70 -17.83 27.95 2.03
C GLY A 70 -17.73 26.69 1.17
N GLY A 71 -16.61 26.46 0.48
CA GLY A 71 -16.31 25.23 -0.24
C GLY A 71 -16.09 24.02 0.69
N PRO A 72 -16.15 22.80 0.15
CA PRO A 72 -15.93 21.57 0.91
C PRO A 72 -14.44 21.37 1.23
N VAL A 73 -14.15 20.40 2.11
CA VAL A 73 -12.80 19.92 2.36
C VAL A 73 -12.64 18.53 1.78
N PHE A 74 -11.61 18.34 0.96
CA PHE A 74 -11.18 17.05 0.47
C PHE A 74 -9.97 16.59 1.28
N LEU A 75 -10.18 15.51 2.02
CA LEU A 75 -9.19 14.91 2.91
C LEU A 75 -8.57 13.69 2.23
N PHE A 76 -7.31 13.79 1.81
CA PHE A 76 -6.53 12.64 1.36
C PHE A 76 -5.86 11.95 2.55
N LEU A 77 -6.06 10.63 2.68
CA LEU A 77 -5.48 9.86 3.78
C LEU A 77 -4.19 9.18 3.35
N GLY A 78 -3.12 9.37 4.14
CA GLY A 78 -1.91 8.56 4.03
C GLY A 78 -2.17 7.10 4.44
N GLY A 79 -1.47 6.18 3.79
CA GLY A 79 -1.54 4.75 4.07
C GLY A 79 -0.28 4.23 4.76
N GLU A 80 0.12 3.04 4.35
CA GLU A 80 1.22 2.22 4.85
C GLU A 80 2.60 2.66 4.29
N GLY A 81 2.84 3.97 4.23
CA GLY A 81 4.08 4.54 3.70
C GLY A 81 4.18 6.06 3.89
N GLU A 82 5.32 6.61 3.49
CA GLU A 82 5.56 8.05 3.51
C GLU A 82 4.51 8.79 2.66
N LEU A 83 3.87 9.80 3.24
CA LEU A 83 3.01 10.72 2.50
C LEU A 83 3.83 11.89 1.98
N THR A 84 3.72 12.18 0.69
CA THR A 84 4.35 13.34 0.04
C THR A 84 3.31 14.39 -0.37
N ASP A 85 3.76 15.64 -0.53
CA ASP A 85 2.97 16.77 -1.04
C ASP A 85 2.40 16.57 -2.46
N LYS A 86 2.92 15.59 -3.22
CA LYS A 86 2.35 15.18 -4.50
C LYS A 86 0.83 14.94 -4.44
N TRP A 87 0.33 14.32 -3.37
CA TRP A 87 -1.09 13.99 -3.21
C TRP A 87 -2.00 15.20 -2.97
N ILE A 88 -1.42 16.39 -2.72
CA ILE A 88 -2.16 17.66 -2.68
C ILE A 88 -1.87 18.54 -3.91
N GLN A 89 -0.93 18.17 -4.79
CA GLN A 89 -0.57 18.94 -5.98
C GLN A 89 -1.14 18.37 -7.28
N GLU A 90 -1.30 17.05 -7.36
CA GLU A 90 -1.80 16.34 -8.53
C GLU A 90 -2.68 15.16 -8.13
N GLY A 91 -3.31 14.50 -9.11
CA GLY A 91 -4.21 13.37 -8.86
C GLY A 91 -5.68 13.76 -8.79
N LEU A 92 -6.52 12.74 -8.67
CA LEU A 92 -7.98 12.89 -8.75
C LEU A 92 -8.50 13.90 -7.71
N THR A 93 -8.04 13.83 -6.47
CA THR A 93 -8.49 14.72 -5.39
C THR A 93 -8.25 16.20 -5.72
N VAL A 94 -7.09 16.52 -6.31
CA VAL A 94 -6.73 17.89 -6.69
C VAL A 94 -7.51 18.35 -7.92
N GLU A 95 -7.66 17.49 -8.92
CA GLU A 95 -8.49 17.77 -10.11
C GLU A 95 -9.95 18.08 -9.71
N LEU A 96 -10.52 17.31 -8.78
CA LEU A 96 -11.85 17.59 -8.24
C LEU A 96 -11.87 18.91 -7.46
N SER A 97 -10.80 19.26 -6.73
CA SER A 97 -10.75 20.50 -5.94
C SER A 97 -10.90 21.76 -6.79
N VAL A 98 -10.32 21.75 -8.00
CA VAL A 98 -10.44 22.83 -8.98
C VAL A 98 -11.90 23.01 -9.41
N MET A 99 -12.65 21.92 -9.56
CA MET A 99 -14.05 21.96 -10.00
C MET A 99 -15.01 22.43 -8.91
N TYR A 100 -14.69 22.16 -7.64
CA TYR A 100 -15.60 22.37 -6.51
C TYR A 100 -15.13 23.43 -5.51
N ASN A 101 -14.07 24.18 -5.83
CA ASN A 101 -13.45 25.18 -4.97
C ASN A 101 -13.09 24.63 -3.57
N ALA A 102 -12.60 23.39 -3.55
CA ALA A 102 -12.36 22.66 -2.31
C ALA A 102 -11.01 22.99 -1.69
N LEU A 103 -10.94 22.95 -0.35
CA LEU A 103 -9.67 22.89 0.38
C LEU A 103 -9.16 21.45 0.30
N VAL A 104 -7.92 21.25 -0.15
CA VAL A 104 -7.30 19.92 -0.13
C VAL A 104 -6.34 19.84 1.05
N VAL A 105 -6.53 18.82 1.89
CA VAL A 105 -5.62 18.51 2.99
C VAL A 105 -5.24 17.04 2.92
N ALA A 106 -4.02 16.71 3.30
CA ALA A 106 -3.57 15.33 3.39
C ALA A 106 -2.91 15.07 4.74
N LEU A 107 -3.26 13.95 5.38
CA LEU A 107 -2.74 13.58 6.71
C LEU A 107 -1.86 12.33 6.60
N GLU A 108 -0.62 12.42 7.07
CA GLU A 108 0.27 11.26 7.13
C GLU A 108 -0.15 10.33 8.27
N HIS A 109 -0.11 9.03 8.00
CA HIS A 109 -0.50 8.02 8.98
C HIS A 109 0.53 7.91 10.11
N ARG A 110 0.08 7.76 11.36
CA ARG A 110 0.98 7.47 12.49
C ARG A 110 1.86 6.25 12.20
N TYR A 111 3.13 6.28 12.60
CA TYR A 111 4.16 5.24 12.35
C TYR A 111 4.63 5.07 10.90
N TYR A 112 4.26 5.97 10.00
CA TYR A 112 4.74 5.97 8.63
C TYR A 112 5.34 7.32 8.25
N GLY A 113 6.26 7.30 7.29
CA GLY A 113 6.98 8.50 6.88
C GLY A 113 7.71 9.15 8.04
N GLU A 114 7.48 10.45 8.22
CA GLU A 114 8.10 11.23 9.29
C GLU A 114 7.18 11.35 10.54
N SER A 115 5.97 10.77 10.49
CA SER A 115 4.98 10.80 11.58
C SER A 115 5.22 9.67 12.60
N MET A 116 6.40 9.68 13.22
CA MET A 116 6.87 8.63 14.12
C MET A 116 6.69 9.03 15.60
N PRO A 117 5.90 8.29 16.39
CA PRO A 117 5.74 8.62 17.81
C PRO A 117 6.96 8.30 18.68
N PHE A 118 7.89 7.47 18.18
CA PHE A 118 9.08 7.03 18.88
C PHE A 118 10.26 6.91 17.91
N ASP A 119 11.49 7.13 18.40
CA ASP A 119 12.72 6.97 17.62
C ASP A 119 13.03 5.49 17.26
N GLU A 120 12.44 4.56 18.03
CA GLU A 120 12.59 3.12 17.82
C GLU A 120 11.24 2.40 17.79
N LEU A 121 11.05 1.57 16.76
CA LEU A 121 9.89 0.71 16.52
C LEU A 121 9.95 -0.59 17.35
N LYS A 122 10.19 -0.48 18.66
CA LYS A 122 10.14 -1.64 19.57
C LYS A 122 8.71 -2.17 19.65
N THR A 123 8.55 -3.49 19.83
CA THR A 123 7.23 -4.15 19.94
C THR A 123 6.30 -3.43 20.93
N GLU A 124 6.80 -3.06 22.11
CA GLU A 124 6.04 -2.34 23.14
C GLU A 124 5.58 -0.94 22.74
N ASN A 125 6.31 -0.29 21.83
CA ASN A 125 5.96 1.02 21.29
C ASN A 125 4.88 0.89 20.20
N MET A 126 4.88 -0.21 19.44
CA MET A 126 3.96 -0.39 18.31
C MET A 126 2.50 -0.63 18.72
N LYS A 127 2.21 -0.81 20.02
CA LYS A 127 0.83 -0.95 20.52
C LYS A 127 -0.09 0.23 20.19
N TYR A 128 0.46 1.42 19.91
CA TYR A 128 -0.32 2.59 19.49
C TYR A 128 -0.53 2.66 17.96
N LEU A 129 -0.02 1.69 17.20
CA LEU A 129 -0.29 1.53 15.78
C LEU A 129 -1.52 0.63 15.59
N SER A 130 -2.67 1.27 15.39
CA SER A 130 -3.90 0.58 14.99
C SER A 130 -4.78 1.47 14.12
N SER A 131 -5.68 0.85 13.35
CA SER A 131 -6.66 1.56 12.55
C SER A 131 -7.56 2.48 13.38
N GLN A 132 -7.94 2.07 14.59
CA GLN A 132 -8.80 2.88 15.47
C GLN A 132 -8.09 4.14 15.96
N GLN A 133 -6.79 4.03 16.29
CA GLN A 133 -5.97 5.18 16.67
C GLN A 133 -5.80 6.15 15.48
N ALA A 134 -5.58 5.62 14.27
CA ALA A 134 -5.48 6.43 13.06
C ALA A 134 -6.80 7.15 12.72
N LEU A 135 -7.96 6.50 12.90
CA LEU A 135 -9.25 7.17 12.75
C LEU A 135 -9.43 8.31 13.76
N ALA A 136 -8.99 8.13 15.00
CA ALA A 136 -9.03 9.19 16.01
C ALA A 136 -8.05 10.35 15.70
N ASP A 137 -6.88 10.05 15.12
CA ASP A 137 -5.96 11.08 14.63
C ASP A 137 -6.62 12.01 13.62
N ILE A 138 -7.34 11.40 12.66
CA ILE A 138 -8.05 12.13 11.61
C ILE A 138 -9.07 13.11 12.20
N LEU A 139 -9.73 12.76 13.31
CA LEU A 139 -10.67 13.67 13.96
C LEU A 139 -9.98 14.89 14.58
N LYS A 140 -8.88 14.68 15.31
CA LYS A 140 -8.09 15.80 15.85
C LYS A 140 -7.53 16.69 14.74
N PHE A 141 -7.09 16.07 13.65
CA PHE A 141 -6.64 16.80 12.48
C PHE A 141 -7.76 17.61 11.83
N ARG A 142 -8.96 17.04 11.69
CA ARG A 142 -10.15 17.76 11.23
C ARG A 142 -10.40 18.99 12.09
N ASP A 143 -10.41 18.86 13.41
CA ASP A 143 -10.64 19.97 14.33
C ASP A 143 -9.58 21.08 14.20
N LEU A 144 -8.31 20.69 13.99
CA LEU A 144 -7.23 21.63 13.70
C LEU A 144 -7.53 22.44 12.42
N ILE A 145 -7.90 21.78 11.32
CA ILE A 145 -8.18 22.43 10.04
C ILE A 145 -9.43 23.32 10.12
N MET A 146 -10.50 22.84 10.76
CA MET A 146 -11.71 23.60 11.02
C MET A 146 -11.39 24.93 11.73
N LYS A 147 -10.55 24.87 12.77
CA LYS A 147 -10.10 26.06 13.49
C LYS A 147 -9.17 26.94 12.66
N LYS A 148 -8.19 26.35 11.96
CA LYS A 148 -7.18 27.07 11.17
C LYS A 148 -7.82 27.92 10.07
N TYR A 149 -8.85 27.40 9.40
CA TYR A 149 -9.55 28.06 8.30
C TYR A 149 -10.89 28.69 8.71
N SER A 150 -11.26 28.65 10.00
CA SER A 150 -12.56 29.12 10.50
C SER A 150 -13.74 28.56 9.70
N LEU A 151 -13.69 27.26 9.42
CA LEU A 151 -14.68 26.58 8.59
C LEU A 151 -16.02 26.48 9.34
N PRO A 152 -17.16 26.73 8.66
CA PRO A 152 -18.49 26.47 9.23
C PRO A 152 -18.68 25.01 9.66
N GLU A 153 -19.41 24.76 10.75
CA GLU A 153 -19.67 23.40 11.25
C GLU A 153 -20.33 22.47 10.22
N ASN A 154 -21.11 23.03 9.29
CA ASN A 154 -21.76 22.30 8.21
C ASN A 154 -20.89 22.12 6.95
N THR A 155 -19.60 22.50 6.98
CA THR A 155 -18.66 22.23 5.88
C THR A 155 -18.63 20.74 5.58
N LYS A 156 -18.86 20.37 4.31
CA LYS A 156 -18.82 18.98 3.87
C LYS A 156 -17.37 18.51 3.77
N TRP A 157 -17.05 17.44 4.48
CA TRP A 157 -15.76 16.75 4.39
C TRP A 157 -15.91 15.47 3.57
N ILE A 158 -15.07 15.28 2.56
CA ILE A 158 -15.05 14.06 1.76
C ILE A 158 -13.66 13.44 1.88
N SER A 159 -13.60 12.19 2.33
CA SER A 159 -12.35 11.47 2.48
C SER A 159 -11.99 10.70 1.21
N PHE A 160 -10.71 10.67 0.88
CA PHE A 160 -10.13 9.98 -0.26
C PHE A 160 -8.97 9.12 0.23
N GLY A 161 -8.89 7.90 -0.29
CA GLY A 161 -7.75 7.03 -0.04
C GLY A 161 -7.73 5.85 -1.00
N CYS A 162 -6.61 5.15 -1.00
CA CYS A 162 -6.44 3.92 -1.75
C CYS A 162 -5.75 2.81 -0.95
N SER A 163 -5.94 1.54 -1.32
CA SER A 163 -5.41 0.40 -0.57
C SER A 163 -5.97 0.45 0.87
N TYR A 164 -5.12 0.23 1.86
CA TYR A 164 -5.41 0.43 3.27
C TYR A 164 -5.96 1.83 3.58
N SER A 165 -5.41 2.90 3.00
CA SER A 165 -5.96 4.26 3.22
C SER A 165 -7.36 4.45 2.62
N GLY A 166 -7.71 3.67 1.59
CA GLY A 166 -9.08 3.58 1.06
C GLY A 166 -10.01 2.91 2.06
N ALA A 167 -9.55 1.81 2.69
CA ALA A 167 -10.28 1.18 3.78
C ALA A 167 -10.47 2.16 4.97
N LEU A 168 -9.43 2.92 5.34
CA LEU A 168 -9.54 4.00 6.34
C LEU A 168 -10.57 5.05 5.95
N SER A 169 -10.60 5.49 4.69
CA SER A 169 -11.58 6.46 4.17
C SER A 169 -13.01 5.95 4.37
N LEU A 170 -13.28 4.70 3.99
CA LEU A 170 -14.57 4.06 4.25
C LEU A 170 -14.88 3.98 5.75
N TRP A 171 -13.93 3.48 6.55
CA TRP A 171 -14.13 3.26 7.98
C TRP A 171 -14.37 4.57 8.73
N LEU A 172 -13.74 5.65 8.30
CA LEU A 172 -13.98 6.99 8.82
C LEU A 172 -15.44 7.42 8.56
N ARG A 173 -15.97 7.20 7.36
CA ARG A 173 -17.37 7.47 7.04
C ARG A 173 -18.33 6.57 7.81
N ILE A 174 -18.01 5.29 7.99
CA ILE A 174 -18.82 4.35 8.81
C ILE A 174 -18.90 4.81 10.26
N LYS A 175 -17.78 5.20 10.85
CA LYS A 175 -17.68 5.51 12.29
C LYS A 175 -18.09 6.94 12.62
N TYR A 176 -17.89 7.87 11.70
CA TYR A 176 -18.14 9.29 11.92
C TYR A 176 -18.98 9.92 10.79
N PRO A 177 -20.17 9.37 10.48
CA PRO A 177 -21.00 9.88 9.39
C PRO A 177 -21.57 11.28 9.64
N HIS A 178 -21.51 11.75 10.89
CA HIS A 178 -21.89 13.10 11.28
C HIS A 178 -20.79 14.14 10.99
N LEU A 179 -19.56 13.71 10.72
CA LEU A 179 -18.41 14.59 10.45
C LEU A 179 -17.90 14.48 9.01
N ILE A 180 -18.04 13.31 8.40
CA ILE A 180 -17.57 13.02 7.04
C ILE A 180 -18.79 12.80 6.16
N ALA A 181 -18.98 13.64 5.16
CA ALA A 181 -20.12 13.64 4.25
C ALA A 181 -20.08 12.50 3.23
N GLY A 182 -18.89 12.05 2.82
CA GLY A 182 -18.76 10.86 1.99
C GLY A 182 -17.32 10.35 1.88
N ALA A 183 -17.18 9.14 1.34
CA ALA A 183 -15.90 8.44 1.24
C ALA A 183 -15.65 7.88 -0.16
N TYR A 184 -14.49 8.21 -0.72
CA TYR A 184 -13.91 7.49 -1.84
C TYR A 184 -12.95 6.41 -1.34
N SER A 185 -13.20 5.17 -1.76
CA SER A 185 -12.49 3.96 -1.34
C SER A 185 -11.89 3.25 -2.56
N GLY A 186 -10.70 3.69 -3.00
CA GLY A 186 -10.00 3.09 -4.14
C GLY A 186 -9.32 1.77 -3.77
N SER A 187 -9.53 0.70 -4.54
CA SER A 187 -8.82 -0.59 -4.43
C SER A 187 -8.67 -1.11 -2.99
N SER A 188 -9.69 -0.88 -2.15
CA SER A 188 -9.56 -1.03 -0.70
C SER A 188 -9.87 -2.45 -0.22
N PRO A 189 -8.93 -3.16 0.42
CA PRO A 189 -9.18 -4.49 0.98
C PRO A 189 -9.91 -4.38 2.34
N VAL A 190 -11.23 -4.13 2.32
CA VAL A 190 -12.03 -3.89 3.54
C VAL A 190 -12.33 -5.15 4.36
N GLU A 191 -12.17 -6.32 3.77
CA GLU A 191 -12.23 -7.60 4.49
C GLU A 191 -10.84 -8.00 5.00
N ALA A 192 -10.65 -7.95 6.31
CA ALA A 192 -9.51 -8.60 6.95
C ALA A 192 -9.60 -10.12 6.73
N LYS A 193 -8.48 -10.77 6.40
CA LYS A 193 -8.46 -12.20 6.07
C LYS A 193 -7.13 -12.85 6.43
N MET A 194 -7.21 -13.95 7.20
CA MET A 194 -6.04 -14.75 7.60
C MET A 194 -5.37 -15.42 6.42
N ASP A 195 -6.12 -16.21 5.67
CA ASP A 195 -5.63 -17.00 4.55
C ASP A 195 -6.11 -16.38 3.23
N TYR A 196 -5.24 -15.62 2.57
CA TYR A 196 -5.59 -14.86 1.37
C TYR A 196 -4.96 -15.42 0.10
N VAL A 197 -5.43 -16.60 -0.28
CA VAL A 197 -5.01 -17.30 -1.50
C VAL A 197 -5.46 -16.61 -2.79
N GLU A 198 -6.57 -15.87 -2.75
CA GLU A 198 -7.13 -15.24 -3.95
C GLU A 198 -6.22 -14.13 -4.52
N TYR A 199 -5.26 -13.64 -3.74
CA TYR A 199 -4.22 -12.73 -4.23
C TYR A 199 -3.46 -13.39 -5.39
N ASP A 200 -2.96 -14.59 -5.16
CA ASP A 200 -2.13 -15.34 -6.10
C ASP A 200 -2.98 -15.94 -7.22
N GLU A 201 -4.20 -16.42 -6.93
CA GLU A 201 -5.15 -16.83 -7.98
C GLU A 201 -5.45 -15.68 -8.96
N THR A 202 -5.61 -14.46 -8.44
CA THR A 202 -5.84 -13.27 -9.26
C THR A 202 -4.61 -12.93 -10.10
N CYS A 203 -3.40 -13.16 -9.59
CA CYS A 203 -2.17 -13.00 -10.36
C CYS A 203 -2.10 -13.98 -11.54
N GLU A 204 -2.39 -15.27 -11.35
CA GLU A 204 -2.41 -16.25 -12.44
C GLU A 204 -3.47 -15.91 -13.49
N ALA A 205 -4.67 -15.50 -13.04
CA ALA A 205 -5.76 -15.07 -13.92
C ALA A 205 -5.37 -13.81 -14.71
N ALA A 206 -4.67 -12.87 -14.08
CA ALA A 206 -4.19 -11.64 -14.72
C ALA A 206 -3.16 -11.90 -15.82
N LEU A 207 -2.21 -12.83 -15.59
CA LEU A 207 -1.23 -13.23 -16.60
C LEU A 207 -1.93 -13.91 -17.79
N SER A 208 -2.85 -14.83 -17.51
CA SER A 208 -3.64 -15.55 -18.52
C SER A 208 -4.48 -14.63 -19.38
N ALA A 209 -5.07 -13.59 -18.77
CA ALA A 209 -5.90 -12.61 -19.47
C ALA A 209 -5.08 -11.61 -20.30
N THR A 210 -3.80 -11.42 -19.98
CA THR A 210 -2.92 -10.49 -20.71
C THR A 210 -2.50 -11.07 -22.05
N ASP A 211 -2.08 -12.35 -22.06
CA ASP A 211 -1.72 -13.10 -23.26
C ASP A 211 -1.84 -14.59 -22.96
N SER A 212 -2.42 -15.37 -23.88
CA SER A 212 -2.72 -16.79 -23.67
C SER A 212 -1.49 -17.67 -23.42
N SER A 213 -0.29 -17.21 -23.79
CA SER A 213 0.98 -17.90 -23.57
C SER A 213 1.78 -17.39 -22.37
N CYS A 214 1.39 -16.24 -21.78
CA CYS A 214 2.16 -15.61 -20.71
C CYS A 214 2.25 -16.48 -19.46
N LEU A 215 1.11 -17.00 -18.98
CA LEU A 215 1.11 -17.87 -17.80
C LEU A 215 2.00 -19.10 -17.99
N ASN A 216 1.96 -19.73 -19.17
CA ASN A 216 2.79 -20.90 -19.49
C ASN A 216 4.29 -20.55 -19.54
N SER A 217 4.65 -19.38 -20.09
CA SER A 217 6.03 -18.89 -20.10
C SER A 217 6.56 -18.66 -18.68
N VAL A 218 5.75 -18.06 -17.80
CA VAL A 218 6.09 -17.85 -16.39
C VAL A 218 6.17 -19.18 -15.64
N GLN A 219 5.22 -20.09 -15.86
CA GLN A 219 5.22 -21.43 -15.29
C GLN A 219 6.46 -22.22 -15.66
N THR A 220 6.95 -22.08 -16.90
CA THR A 220 8.20 -22.71 -17.35
C THR A 220 9.38 -22.19 -16.53
N ALA A 221 9.51 -20.87 -16.37
CA ALA A 221 10.57 -20.27 -15.54
C ALA A 221 10.51 -20.74 -14.09
N PHE A 222 9.33 -20.70 -13.46
CA PHE A 222 9.15 -21.14 -12.07
C PHE A 222 9.36 -22.64 -11.88
N SER A 223 9.09 -23.45 -12.91
CA SER A 223 9.43 -24.89 -12.89
C SER A 223 10.95 -25.08 -12.87
N SER A 224 11.70 -24.36 -13.70
CA SER A 224 13.16 -24.38 -13.65
C SER A 224 13.72 -23.88 -12.32
N ILE A 225 13.11 -22.85 -11.71
CA ILE A 225 13.49 -22.40 -10.36
C ILE A 225 13.27 -23.51 -9.33
N ARG A 226 12.13 -24.20 -9.35
CA ARG A 226 11.86 -25.35 -8.46
C ARG A 226 12.95 -26.41 -8.60
N ASP A 227 13.26 -26.82 -9.83
CA ASP A 227 14.25 -27.87 -10.07
C ASP A 227 15.66 -27.48 -9.58
N LEU A 228 16.05 -26.21 -9.77
CA LEU A 228 17.35 -25.72 -9.32
C LEU A 228 17.45 -25.58 -7.80
N LEU A 229 16.35 -25.31 -7.10
CA LEU A 229 16.34 -25.23 -5.63
C LEU A 229 16.67 -26.57 -4.95
N GLU A 230 16.43 -27.70 -5.61
CA GLU A 230 16.64 -29.04 -5.06
C GLU A 230 18.12 -29.39 -4.83
N THR A 231 19.05 -28.72 -5.51
CA THR A 231 20.49 -29.05 -5.43
C THR A 231 21.33 -27.85 -5.00
N GLU A 232 22.45 -28.11 -4.31
CA GLU A 232 23.36 -27.04 -3.89
C GLU A 232 23.94 -26.27 -5.09
N ASN A 233 24.35 -26.99 -6.14
CA ASN A 233 24.84 -26.35 -7.37
C ASN A 233 23.75 -25.53 -8.06
N GLY A 234 22.49 -26.00 -8.09
CA GLY A 234 21.38 -25.24 -8.66
C GLY A 234 21.06 -23.98 -7.87
N ARG A 235 21.16 -24.03 -6.53
CA ARG A 235 21.03 -22.85 -5.66
C ARG A 235 22.14 -21.83 -5.88
N VAL A 236 23.38 -22.26 -6.16
CA VAL A 236 24.47 -21.36 -6.58
C VAL A 236 24.18 -20.70 -7.93
N GLN A 237 23.60 -21.43 -8.89
CA GLN A 237 23.18 -20.85 -10.17
C GLN A 237 22.08 -19.79 -9.96
N LEU A 238 21.04 -20.10 -9.17
CA LEU A 238 19.98 -19.16 -8.85
C LEU A 238 20.50 -17.91 -8.16
N GLN A 239 21.43 -18.04 -7.22
CA GLN A 239 22.08 -16.91 -6.56
C GLN A 239 22.74 -15.97 -7.58
N GLN A 240 23.43 -16.52 -8.59
CA GLN A 240 24.07 -15.71 -9.63
C GLN A 240 23.04 -15.05 -10.56
N MET A 241 22.01 -15.79 -10.98
CA MET A 241 20.98 -15.29 -11.90
C MET A 241 20.13 -14.18 -11.28
N PHE A 242 19.67 -14.38 -10.04
CA PHE A 242 18.79 -13.47 -9.31
C PHE A 242 19.54 -12.49 -8.40
N ASN A 243 20.88 -12.46 -8.50
CA ASN A 243 21.74 -11.55 -7.74
C ASN A 243 21.37 -11.51 -6.24
N THR A 244 21.44 -12.62 -5.52
CA THR A 244 21.06 -12.61 -4.09
C THR A 244 22.21 -12.11 -3.20
N CYS A 245 21.89 -11.29 -2.19
CA CYS A 245 22.91 -10.73 -1.27
C CYS A 245 23.55 -11.81 -0.39
N GLN A 246 22.77 -12.83 -0.03
CA GLN A 246 23.19 -13.98 0.74
C GLN A 246 23.05 -15.25 -0.12
N PRO A 247 23.84 -16.31 0.16
CA PRO A 247 23.68 -17.59 -0.51
C PRO A 247 22.31 -18.22 -0.22
N ILE A 248 21.80 -19.03 -1.14
CA ILE A 248 20.55 -19.77 -0.95
C ILE A 248 20.91 -21.13 -0.33
N ASP A 249 21.26 -21.15 0.96
CA ASP A 249 21.91 -22.29 1.63
C ASP A 249 21.20 -22.82 2.90
N THR A 250 20.19 -22.09 3.40
CA THR A 250 19.36 -22.53 4.55
C THR A 250 17.89 -22.57 4.17
N ASP A 251 17.08 -23.33 4.92
CA ASP A 251 15.63 -23.40 4.70
C ASP A 251 14.97 -22.02 4.71
N ASP A 252 15.41 -21.14 5.61
CA ASP A 252 14.91 -19.76 5.70
C ASP A 252 15.28 -18.93 4.49
N ARG A 253 16.51 -19.04 4.00
CA ARG A 253 16.95 -18.31 2.81
C ARG A 253 16.30 -18.86 1.54
N ILE A 254 16.02 -20.16 1.48
CA ILE A 254 15.23 -20.76 0.41
C ILE A 254 13.80 -20.20 0.41
N LYS A 255 13.13 -20.15 1.58
CA LYS A 255 11.77 -19.56 1.68
C LYS A 255 11.75 -18.06 1.39
N LEU A 256 12.74 -17.30 1.88
CA LEU A 256 12.86 -15.87 1.58
C LEU A 256 13.15 -15.63 0.09
N PHE A 257 13.96 -16.48 -0.55
CA PHE A 257 14.19 -16.42 -1.99
C PHE A 257 12.89 -16.65 -2.77
N LYS A 258 12.15 -17.72 -2.43
CA LYS A 258 10.82 -18.02 -2.98
C LYS A 258 9.88 -16.82 -2.83
N TYR A 259 9.79 -16.25 -1.63
CA TYR A 259 8.95 -15.08 -1.35
C TYR A 259 9.34 -13.86 -2.19
N ASN A 260 10.64 -13.58 -2.35
CA ASN A 260 11.14 -12.46 -3.15
C ASN A 260 10.79 -12.63 -4.65
N VAL A 261 11.05 -13.80 -5.24
CA VAL A 261 10.77 -14.00 -6.67
C VAL A 261 9.27 -13.91 -6.94
N ILE A 262 8.41 -14.50 -6.10
CA ILE A 262 6.95 -14.33 -6.20
C ILE A 262 6.56 -12.84 -6.23
N GLY A 263 7.23 -12.02 -5.41
CA GLY A 263 6.99 -10.58 -5.30
C GLY A 263 7.06 -9.83 -6.63
N ALA A 264 7.94 -10.22 -7.56
CA ALA A 264 8.03 -9.56 -8.88
C ALA A 264 6.78 -9.78 -9.74
N ILE A 265 6.20 -10.99 -9.72
CA ILE A 265 4.92 -11.25 -10.41
C ILE A 265 3.81 -10.44 -9.73
N GLN A 266 3.70 -10.55 -8.41
CA GLN A 266 2.66 -9.90 -7.63
C GLN A 266 2.66 -8.38 -7.82
N GLY A 267 3.83 -7.75 -7.77
CA GLY A 267 3.96 -6.31 -8.00
C GLY A 267 3.63 -5.93 -9.44
N SER A 268 4.04 -6.72 -10.44
CA SER A 268 3.77 -6.42 -11.84
C SER A 268 2.27 -6.42 -12.15
N VAL A 269 1.53 -7.35 -11.53
CA VAL A 269 0.07 -7.45 -11.65
C VAL A 269 -0.60 -6.33 -10.87
N GLN A 270 -0.26 -6.16 -9.58
CA GLN A 270 -0.86 -5.15 -8.71
C GLN A 270 -0.68 -3.75 -9.31
N TYR A 271 0.49 -3.38 -9.78
CA TYR A 271 0.78 -2.03 -10.28
C TYR A 271 0.73 -1.92 -11.81
N ASN A 272 -0.08 -2.74 -12.49
CA ASN A 272 -0.26 -2.67 -13.93
C ASN A 272 -1.05 -1.42 -14.38
N ASN A 273 -0.46 -0.24 -14.22
CA ASN A 273 -1.09 1.06 -14.48
C ASN A 273 -0.33 1.86 -15.55
N ALA A 274 -0.97 2.87 -16.13
CA ALA A 274 -0.29 3.86 -16.95
C ALA A 274 0.77 4.63 -16.11
N PRO A 275 1.86 5.10 -16.74
CA PRO A 275 2.25 4.88 -18.15
C PRO A 275 3.04 3.58 -18.40
N SER A 276 3.35 2.80 -17.37
CA SER A 276 4.36 1.73 -17.42
C SER A 276 3.84 0.33 -17.76
N PHE A 277 2.62 0.00 -17.34
CA PHE A 277 1.97 -1.32 -17.55
C PHE A 277 2.91 -2.53 -17.33
N PRO A 278 3.50 -2.69 -16.13
CA PRO A 278 4.52 -3.71 -15.86
C PRO A 278 4.09 -5.16 -16.14
N ARG A 279 2.81 -5.53 -15.92
CA ARG A 279 2.31 -6.87 -16.29
C ARG A 279 2.41 -7.11 -17.79
N LEU A 280 2.06 -6.10 -18.59
CA LEU A 280 2.13 -6.21 -20.06
C LEU A 280 3.59 -6.37 -20.52
N ALA A 281 4.50 -5.55 -19.98
CA ALA A 281 5.92 -5.63 -20.28
C ALA A 281 6.52 -7.00 -19.89
N LEU A 282 6.15 -7.50 -18.70
CA LEU A 282 6.56 -8.83 -18.23
C LEU A 282 6.08 -9.92 -19.20
N CYS A 283 4.79 -9.92 -19.59
CA CYS A 283 4.28 -10.93 -20.51
C CYS A 283 4.96 -10.88 -21.88
N GLN A 284 5.22 -9.69 -22.42
CA GLN A 284 5.92 -9.55 -23.71
C GLN A 284 7.35 -10.11 -23.67
N ALA A 285 8.10 -9.78 -22.62
CA ALA A 285 9.46 -10.26 -22.42
C ALA A 285 9.48 -11.78 -22.21
N MET A 286 8.62 -12.31 -21.34
CA MET A 286 8.52 -13.73 -21.05
C MET A 286 8.11 -14.54 -22.28
N ASN A 287 7.18 -14.06 -23.10
CA ASN A 287 6.74 -14.77 -24.31
C ASN A 287 7.82 -14.81 -25.38
N SER A 288 8.57 -13.72 -25.54
CA SER A 288 9.60 -13.58 -26.58
C SER A 288 10.89 -14.33 -26.25
N ALA A 289 11.19 -14.54 -24.97
CA ALA A 289 12.39 -15.24 -24.54
C ALA A 289 12.39 -16.73 -24.89
N THR A 290 13.52 -17.26 -25.38
CA THR A 290 13.71 -18.71 -25.51
C THR A 290 14.05 -19.35 -24.16
N ASP A 291 14.94 -18.71 -23.39
CA ASP A 291 15.28 -19.11 -22.02
C ASP A 291 14.41 -18.33 -21.02
N LYS A 292 13.40 -19.01 -20.48
CA LYS A 292 12.39 -18.39 -19.62
C LYS A 292 12.94 -18.01 -18.25
N ILE A 293 13.83 -18.82 -17.66
CA ILE A 293 14.37 -18.54 -16.32
C ILE A 293 15.33 -17.35 -16.35
N SER A 294 16.19 -17.26 -17.36
CA SER A 294 17.11 -16.11 -17.50
C SER A 294 16.35 -14.81 -17.75
N ALA A 295 15.33 -14.84 -18.61
CA ALA A 295 14.49 -13.67 -18.86
C ALA A 295 13.76 -13.20 -17.59
N TYR A 296 13.22 -14.14 -16.82
CA TYR A 296 12.55 -13.82 -15.57
C TYR A 296 13.51 -13.27 -14.50
N ALA A 297 14.70 -13.87 -14.36
CA ALA A 297 15.72 -13.39 -13.44
C ALA A 297 16.15 -11.95 -13.77
N GLN A 298 16.32 -11.64 -15.07
CA GLN A 298 16.61 -10.28 -15.52
C GLN A 298 15.49 -9.30 -15.13
N LEU A 299 14.24 -9.63 -15.45
CA LEU A 299 13.09 -8.78 -15.09
C LEU A 299 12.99 -8.57 -13.57
N ASN A 300 13.19 -9.62 -12.79
CA ASN A 300 13.18 -9.55 -11.33
C ASN A 300 14.29 -8.62 -10.80
N ASN A 301 15.49 -8.70 -11.35
CA ASN A 301 16.60 -7.83 -10.97
C ASN A 301 16.33 -6.37 -11.35
N GLU A 302 15.81 -6.12 -12.55
CA GLU A 302 15.40 -4.77 -13.00
C GLU A 302 14.31 -4.20 -12.10
N MET A 303 13.29 -4.99 -11.76
CA MET A 303 12.22 -4.64 -10.81
C MET A 303 12.69 -4.50 -9.36
N ASN A 304 13.93 -4.88 -9.05
CA ASN A 304 14.59 -4.63 -7.76
C ASN A 304 15.64 -3.49 -7.87
N GLY A 305 15.64 -2.73 -8.98
CA GLY A 305 16.59 -1.64 -9.21
C GLY A 305 18.03 -2.13 -9.40
N ASN A 306 18.20 -3.39 -9.84
CA ASN A 306 19.47 -4.10 -9.94
C ASN A 306 20.26 -4.22 -8.63
N LEU A 307 19.61 -3.99 -7.49
CA LEU A 307 20.16 -4.33 -6.19
C LEU A 307 20.09 -5.83 -5.97
N CYS A 308 20.92 -6.34 -5.07
CA CYS A 308 20.84 -7.73 -4.72
C CYS A 308 19.56 -8.04 -3.91
N LEU A 309 19.00 -9.25 -4.08
CA LEU A 309 17.86 -9.71 -3.28
C LEU A 309 18.32 -10.07 -1.87
N ASP A 310 17.78 -9.37 -0.88
CA ASP A 310 18.11 -9.61 0.53
C ASP A 310 17.29 -10.80 1.07
N LEU A 311 18.01 -11.85 1.47
CA LEU A 311 17.47 -13.09 2.02
C LEU A 311 17.62 -13.12 3.54
N THR A 312 17.41 -11.97 4.18
CA THR A 312 17.36 -11.82 5.63
C THR A 312 16.00 -11.29 6.10
N TYR A 313 15.78 -11.34 7.41
CA TYR A 313 14.59 -10.76 8.03
C TYR A 313 14.76 -9.27 8.37
N ASP A 314 15.73 -8.56 7.76
CA ASP A 314 16.01 -7.15 8.06
C ASP A 314 14.79 -6.22 7.87
N PHE A 315 13.88 -6.56 6.96
CA PHE A 315 12.63 -5.81 6.75
C PHE A 315 11.68 -5.84 7.96
N ILE A 316 11.84 -6.84 8.84
CA ILE A 316 11.05 -6.97 10.05
C ILE A 316 11.88 -6.74 11.31
N THR A 317 13.18 -7.07 11.33
CA THR A 317 14.04 -6.91 12.51
C THR A 317 14.62 -5.51 12.68
N ASN A 318 14.67 -4.69 11.62
CA ASN A 318 15.09 -3.29 11.71
C ASN A 318 14.06 -2.47 12.52
N ARG A 319 14.50 -1.96 13.66
CA ARG A 319 13.67 -1.17 14.60
C ARG A 319 13.87 0.33 14.47
N THR A 320 14.68 0.80 13.53
CA THR A 320 14.92 2.23 13.32
C THR A 320 13.63 2.89 12.85
N ALA A 321 13.16 3.94 13.53
CA ALA A 321 12.08 4.76 13.01
C ALA A 321 12.63 5.65 11.89
N ALA A 322 12.22 5.37 10.65
CA ALA A 322 12.67 6.10 9.48
C ALA A 322 11.59 6.04 8.39
N PRO A 323 11.46 7.07 7.53
CA PRO A 323 10.46 7.11 6.46
C PRO A 323 10.49 5.91 5.51
N GLU A 324 11.66 5.32 5.31
CA GLU A 324 11.84 4.13 4.49
C GLU A 324 11.42 2.82 5.18
N ASN A 325 11.36 2.78 6.50
CA ASN A 325 11.13 1.55 7.27
C ASN A 325 9.64 1.25 7.46
N ASN A 326 8.91 1.13 6.36
CA ASN A 326 7.46 0.88 6.36
C ASN A 326 7.11 -0.60 6.55
N GLY A 327 8.06 -1.50 6.28
CA GLY A 327 7.84 -2.95 6.33
C GLY A 327 7.46 -3.46 7.72
N ARG A 328 8.16 -2.99 8.77
CA ARG A 328 7.90 -3.41 10.15
C ARG A 328 6.55 -2.89 10.69
N PRO A 329 6.20 -1.59 10.59
CA PRO A 329 4.87 -1.07 10.90
C PRO A 329 3.74 -1.79 10.17
N TRP A 330 3.90 -2.05 8.87
CA TRP A 330 2.86 -2.72 8.10
C TRP A 330 2.67 -4.18 8.52
N TYR A 331 3.77 -4.90 8.79
CA TYR A 331 3.69 -6.25 9.32
C TYR A 331 3.09 -6.30 10.72
N TRP A 332 3.28 -5.28 11.55
CA TRP A 332 2.59 -5.18 12.83
C TRP A 332 1.07 -5.10 12.63
N GLN A 333 0.57 -4.23 11.75
CA GLN A 333 -0.87 -4.12 11.48
C GLN A 333 -1.47 -5.41 10.91
N LYS A 334 -0.72 -6.10 10.04
CA LYS A 334 -1.08 -7.45 9.60
C LYS A 334 -1.14 -8.41 10.80
N ALA A 335 -0.13 -8.43 11.65
CA ALA A 335 -0.06 -9.33 12.80
C ALA A 335 -1.09 -9.01 13.90
N SER A 336 -1.56 -7.77 14.01
CA SER A 336 -2.48 -7.33 15.06
C SER A 336 -3.95 -7.23 14.62
N GLU A 337 -4.22 -6.82 13.38
CA GLU A 337 -5.57 -6.47 12.91
C GLU A 337 -6.03 -7.26 11.68
N PHE A 338 -5.19 -7.34 10.64
CA PHE A 338 -5.69 -7.64 9.30
C PHE A 338 -5.34 -9.02 8.76
N ALA A 339 -4.21 -9.57 9.22
CA ALA A 339 -3.46 -10.67 8.63
C ALA A 339 -3.01 -10.41 7.19
N TYR A 340 -3.94 -10.38 6.22
CA TYR A 340 -3.65 -10.23 4.80
C TYR A 340 -2.47 -11.11 4.33
N TYR A 341 -2.36 -12.33 4.85
CA TYR A 341 -1.27 -13.24 4.51
C TYR A 341 -1.53 -13.84 3.13
N LYS A 342 -0.67 -13.48 2.17
CA LYS A 342 -0.73 -13.91 0.78
C LYS A 342 -0.18 -15.33 0.68
N ASN A 343 -1.02 -16.28 1.05
CA ASN A 343 -0.66 -17.69 1.03
C ASN A 343 -0.80 -18.24 -0.39
N SER A 344 0.08 -19.14 -0.78
CA SER A 344 -0.01 -19.79 -2.08
C SER A 344 -1.23 -20.72 -2.13
N PRO A 345 -2.10 -20.62 -3.16
CA PRO A 345 -3.26 -21.50 -3.32
C PRO A 345 -2.84 -22.95 -3.61
N ASP A 346 -3.73 -23.87 -3.24
CA ASP A 346 -3.67 -25.25 -3.71
C ASP A 346 -3.80 -25.32 -5.23
N GLY A 347 -2.89 -26.07 -5.88
CA GLY A 347 -2.91 -26.22 -7.33
C GLY A 347 -2.33 -25.04 -8.11
N SER A 348 -1.69 -24.06 -7.44
CA SER A 348 -0.95 -22.99 -8.13
C SER A 348 0.02 -23.55 -9.17
N GLN A 349 0.07 -22.88 -10.32
CA GLN A 349 0.95 -23.23 -11.42
C GLN A 349 2.32 -22.58 -11.28
N ILE A 350 2.39 -21.41 -10.63
CA ILE A 350 3.60 -20.57 -10.58
C ILE A 350 4.08 -20.24 -9.17
N PHE A 351 3.28 -20.41 -8.12
CA PHE A 351 3.67 -20.07 -6.74
C PHE A 351 4.10 -21.29 -5.91
N PHE A 352 4.83 -21.03 -4.81
CA PHE A 352 5.40 -22.07 -3.95
C PHE A 352 4.50 -22.33 -2.74
N ARG A 353 4.02 -23.58 -2.59
CA ARG A 353 3.04 -23.96 -1.55
C ARG A 353 3.52 -23.79 -0.10
N ASP A 354 4.84 -23.70 0.12
CA ASP A 354 5.44 -23.49 1.44
C ASP A 354 5.60 -22.02 1.82
N ILE A 355 5.04 -21.11 1.01
CA ILE A 355 4.72 -19.72 1.38
C ILE A 355 3.27 -19.70 1.87
N ASP A 356 3.11 -20.00 3.14
CA ASP A 356 1.83 -20.24 3.80
C ASP A 356 1.72 -19.47 5.13
N ALA A 357 0.66 -19.75 5.89
CA ALA A 357 0.44 -19.14 7.20
C ALA A 357 1.59 -19.41 8.18
N GLU A 358 2.28 -20.55 8.10
CA GLU A 358 3.42 -20.87 8.97
C GLU A 358 4.61 -19.95 8.66
N PHE A 359 4.90 -19.75 7.37
CA PHE A 359 5.92 -18.78 6.94
C PHE A 359 5.63 -17.36 7.47
N HIS A 360 4.38 -16.91 7.37
CA HIS A 360 3.98 -15.60 7.89
C HIS A 360 4.05 -15.51 9.42
N ASN A 361 3.62 -16.54 10.14
CA ASN A 361 3.72 -16.60 11.60
C ASN A 361 5.19 -16.56 12.08
N LYS A 362 6.09 -17.22 11.35
CA LYS A 362 7.53 -17.15 11.64
C LYS A 362 8.09 -15.73 11.49
N ILE A 363 7.65 -14.97 10.48
CA ILE A 363 8.02 -13.54 10.35
C ILE A 363 7.57 -12.74 11.58
N VAL A 364 6.35 -12.98 12.04
CA VAL A 364 5.80 -12.32 13.24
C VAL A 364 6.62 -12.66 14.48
N GLU A 365 6.94 -13.94 14.69
CA GLU A 365 7.75 -14.39 15.82
C GLU A 365 9.15 -13.74 15.82
N ILE A 366 9.83 -13.74 14.67
CA ILE A 366 11.15 -13.11 14.51
C ILE A 366 11.09 -11.60 14.74
N GLY A 367 10.05 -10.95 14.23
CA GLY A 367 9.88 -9.50 14.32
C GLY A 367 9.56 -9.01 15.72
N PHE A 368 8.62 -9.67 16.39
CA PHE A 368 7.92 -9.11 17.53
C PHE A 368 8.13 -9.90 18.83
N GLY A 369 8.62 -11.13 18.75
CA GLY A 369 9.00 -11.95 19.93
C GLY A 369 7.82 -12.56 20.71
N GLU A 370 6.59 -12.23 20.34
CA GLU A 370 5.36 -12.78 20.91
C GLU A 370 4.43 -13.26 19.81
N TYR A 371 3.58 -14.25 20.12
CA TYR A 371 2.50 -14.67 19.25
C TYR A 371 1.42 -13.58 19.20
N LEU A 372 1.57 -12.65 18.25
CA LEU A 372 0.50 -11.75 17.85
C LEU A 372 -0.50 -12.55 17.01
N THR A 373 -1.74 -12.67 17.49
CA THR A 373 -2.83 -13.26 16.72
C THR A 373 -3.66 -12.14 16.10
N PRO A 374 -3.74 -12.05 14.76
CA PRO A 374 -4.51 -11.03 14.09
C PRO A 374 -5.99 -11.09 14.49
N ARG A 375 -6.56 -9.95 14.87
CA ARG A 375 -7.96 -9.86 15.30
C ARG A 375 -8.93 -9.72 14.11
N VAL A 376 -8.80 -10.59 13.12
CA VAL A 376 -9.56 -10.53 11.85
C VAL A 376 -11.08 -10.47 12.06
N GLY A 377 -11.60 -11.31 12.96
CA GLY A 377 -13.04 -11.33 13.28
C GLY A 377 -13.52 -9.98 13.85
N PHE A 378 -12.78 -9.42 14.79
CA PHE A 378 -13.07 -8.11 15.36
C PHE A 378 -13.00 -7.01 14.29
N THR A 379 -11.94 -6.98 13.47
CA THR A 379 -11.81 -5.98 12.40
C THR A 379 -13.01 -6.02 11.44
N ASN A 380 -13.39 -7.21 10.99
CA ASN A 380 -14.52 -7.39 10.07
C ASN A 380 -15.86 -7.01 10.70
N GLU A 381 -16.11 -7.37 11.96
CA GLU A 381 -17.33 -6.99 12.68
C GLU A 381 -17.37 -5.49 12.96
N PHE A 382 -16.24 -4.92 13.38
CA PHE A 382 -16.14 -3.52 13.72
C PHE A 382 -16.33 -2.62 12.50
N TYR A 383 -15.84 -3.01 11.33
CA TYR A 383 -15.90 -2.19 10.11
C TYR A 383 -16.89 -2.65 9.03
N GLY A 384 -17.57 -3.78 9.21
CA GLY A 384 -18.59 -4.28 8.30
C GLY A 384 -18.08 -5.05 7.07
N SER A 385 -16.76 -5.23 6.92
CA SER A 385 -16.15 -6.04 5.86
C SER A 385 -16.70 -5.66 4.45
N LYS A 386 -17.01 -6.65 3.59
CA LYS A 386 -17.62 -6.45 2.25
C LYS A 386 -19.12 -6.15 2.27
N SER A 387 -19.70 -5.85 3.43
CA SER A 387 -21.11 -5.45 3.56
C SER A 387 -21.23 -4.23 4.48
N PRO A 388 -20.55 -3.13 4.16
CA PRO A 388 -20.58 -1.93 4.98
C PRO A 388 -22.00 -1.36 5.02
N VAL A 389 -22.49 -1.04 6.21
CA VAL A 389 -23.77 -0.35 6.40
C VAL A 389 -23.47 1.14 6.48
N VAL A 390 -23.49 1.81 5.33
CA VAL A 390 -23.11 3.21 5.20
C VAL A 390 -23.74 3.83 3.96
N ASN A 391 -23.93 5.15 4.01
CA ASN A 391 -24.36 5.93 2.85
C ASN A 391 -23.21 6.77 2.32
N ASP A 392 -23.30 7.18 1.06
CA ASP A 392 -22.37 8.11 0.43
C ASP A 392 -20.93 7.57 0.47
N ALA A 393 -20.75 6.35 -0.05
CA ALA A 393 -19.43 5.76 -0.29
C ALA A 393 -19.34 5.21 -1.72
N ILE A 394 -18.19 5.42 -2.37
CA ILE A 394 -17.93 4.88 -3.70
C ILE A 394 -16.60 4.13 -3.73
N PHE A 395 -16.66 2.93 -4.31
CA PHE A 395 -15.51 2.07 -4.53
C PHE A 395 -15.10 2.09 -6.00
N THR A 396 -13.80 2.02 -6.25
CA THR A 396 -13.27 1.71 -7.58
C THR A 396 -12.28 0.57 -7.45
N ASN A 397 -12.42 -0.50 -8.23
CA ASN A 397 -11.52 -1.65 -8.18
C ASN A 397 -11.08 -2.07 -9.58
N GLY A 398 -9.79 -2.40 -9.71
CA GLY A 398 -9.29 -3.12 -10.88
C GLY A 398 -9.72 -4.58 -10.81
N LEU A 399 -10.26 -5.13 -11.89
CA LEU A 399 -10.66 -6.53 -11.95
C LEU A 399 -9.48 -7.48 -11.70
N TYR A 400 -8.30 -7.09 -12.18
CA TYR A 400 -7.05 -7.83 -12.03
C TYR A 400 -6.14 -7.25 -10.94
N ASP A 401 -6.64 -6.29 -10.15
CA ASP A 401 -5.99 -5.92 -8.90
C ASP A 401 -6.15 -7.09 -7.91
N PRO A 402 -5.04 -7.72 -7.44
CA PRO A 402 -5.11 -8.83 -6.52
C PRO A 402 -5.80 -8.48 -5.21
N TRP A 403 -5.91 -7.21 -4.81
CA TRP A 403 -6.63 -6.81 -3.58
C TRP A 403 -8.14 -6.68 -3.77
N SER A 404 -8.64 -6.68 -5.01
CA SER A 404 -10.06 -6.48 -5.31
C SER A 404 -10.97 -7.51 -4.64
N LYS A 405 -10.50 -8.73 -4.37
CA LYS A 405 -11.32 -9.81 -3.77
C LYS A 405 -11.69 -9.55 -2.30
N LEU A 406 -10.95 -8.70 -1.62
CA LEU A 406 -11.25 -8.21 -0.26
C LEU A 406 -12.05 -6.91 -0.26
N SER A 407 -12.44 -6.40 -1.44
CA SER A 407 -13.17 -5.14 -1.61
C SER A 407 -14.66 -5.36 -1.84
N VAL A 408 -15.42 -4.26 -1.84
CA VAL A 408 -16.82 -4.24 -2.30
C VAL A 408 -16.83 -4.13 -3.82
N LEU A 409 -17.36 -5.15 -4.50
CA LEU A 409 -17.32 -5.28 -5.97
C LEU A 409 -18.68 -5.07 -6.66
N LYS A 410 -19.71 -4.73 -5.91
CA LYS A 410 -21.08 -4.50 -6.39
C LYS A 410 -21.74 -3.42 -5.56
N ASP A 411 -22.76 -2.78 -6.11
CA ASP A 411 -23.54 -1.80 -5.38
C ASP A 411 -24.28 -2.45 -4.21
N ILE A 412 -24.31 -1.76 -3.06
CA ILE A 412 -24.97 -2.19 -1.82
C ILE A 412 -25.67 -0.96 -1.21
N GLY A 413 -26.98 -0.86 -1.38
CA GLY A 413 -27.72 0.33 -0.91
C GLY A 413 -27.18 1.60 -1.55
N ASP A 414 -26.73 2.55 -0.73
CA ASP A 414 -26.13 3.82 -1.15
C ASP A 414 -24.62 3.74 -1.38
N VAL A 415 -24.03 2.53 -1.29
CA VAL A 415 -22.65 2.26 -1.65
C VAL A 415 -22.58 1.86 -3.12
N SER A 416 -21.81 2.61 -3.91
CA SER A 416 -21.57 2.29 -5.33
C SER A 416 -20.21 1.63 -5.53
N SER A 417 -20.09 0.74 -6.51
CA SER A 417 -18.84 0.08 -6.88
C SER A 417 -18.60 0.10 -8.38
N ILE A 418 -17.46 0.65 -8.79
CA ILE A 418 -17.01 0.71 -10.18
C ILE A 418 -15.88 -0.30 -10.39
N ILE A 419 -16.00 -1.12 -11.44
CA ILE A 419 -14.97 -2.06 -11.86
C ILE A 419 -14.37 -1.61 -13.19
N TYR A 420 -13.04 -1.52 -13.25
CA TYR A 420 -12.27 -1.32 -14.48
C TYR A 420 -11.35 -2.53 -14.71
N THR A 421 -10.95 -2.82 -15.95
CA THR A 421 -10.26 -4.08 -16.30
C THR A 421 -8.86 -3.87 -16.89
N SER A 422 -8.60 -2.68 -17.41
CA SER A 422 -7.35 -2.36 -18.11
C SER A 422 -6.16 -2.09 -17.20
N SER A 423 -6.41 -1.78 -15.92
CA SER A 423 -5.41 -1.32 -14.97
C SER A 423 -5.51 -2.07 -13.63
N GLY A 424 -4.47 -1.93 -12.81
CA GLY A 424 -4.37 -2.56 -11.50
C GLY A 424 -4.81 -1.64 -10.36
N HIS A 425 -4.05 -1.71 -9.28
CA HIS A 425 -4.31 -1.11 -7.99
C HIS A 425 -4.29 0.42 -8.05
N CYS A 426 -5.32 1.05 -7.47
CA CYS A 426 -5.39 2.52 -7.29
C CYS A 426 -5.41 3.36 -8.56
N ALA A 427 -5.59 2.77 -9.75
CA ALA A 427 -5.44 3.47 -11.03
C ALA A 427 -6.20 4.81 -11.12
N PRO A 428 -7.46 4.93 -10.63
CA PRO A 428 -8.19 6.19 -10.70
C PRO A 428 -7.70 7.28 -9.76
N VAL A 429 -6.88 6.98 -8.74
CA VAL A 429 -6.41 7.98 -7.76
C VAL A 429 -5.27 8.82 -8.30
N TYR A 430 -4.39 8.21 -9.09
CA TYR A 430 -3.15 8.81 -9.60
C TYR A 430 -3.40 10.04 -10.49
N PRO A 431 -2.37 10.86 -10.77
CA PRO A 431 -2.46 11.93 -11.77
C PRO A 431 -2.95 11.41 -13.12
N PHE A 432 -3.70 12.24 -13.84
CA PHE A 432 -4.06 11.93 -15.21
C PHE A 432 -2.80 11.72 -16.08
N ASP A 433 -2.77 10.63 -16.83
CA ASP A 433 -1.75 10.34 -17.84
C ASP A 433 -2.43 10.11 -19.20
N PRO A 434 -1.90 10.62 -20.32
CA PRO A 434 -2.50 10.40 -21.65
C PRO A 434 -2.64 8.93 -22.07
N LYS A 435 -1.84 8.02 -21.49
CA LYS A 435 -1.93 6.57 -21.70
C LYS A 435 -2.93 5.90 -20.74
N MET A 436 -3.53 6.64 -19.82
CA MET A 436 -4.55 6.12 -18.91
C MET A 436 -5.72 5.55 -19.73
N PRO A 437 -6.11 4.28 -19.54
CA PRO A 437 -7.18 3.67 -20.31
C PRO A 437 -8.54 4.32 -20.10
N SER A 438 -9.43 4.19 -21.10
CA SER A 438 -10.73 4.86 -21.10
C SER A 438 -11.70 4.40 -20.01
N ASP A 439 -11.64 3.14 -19.58
CA ASP A 439 -12.43 2.61 -18.47
C ASP A 439 -11.98 3.19 -17.11
N VAL A 440 -10.67 3.41 -16.92
CA VAL A 440 -10.14 4.12 -15.75
C VAL A 440 -10.55 5.59 -15.77
N GLN A 441 -10.46 6.27 -16.92
CA GLN A 441 -10.95 7.65 -17.07
C GLN A 441 -12.44 7.75 -16.75
N LYS A 442 -13.25 6.78 -17.21
CA LYS A 442 -14.67 6.70 -16.86
C LYS A 442 -14.86 6.55 -15.35
N ALA A 443 -14.08 5.68 -14.69
CA ALA A 443 -14.15 5.51 -13.24
C ALA A 443 -13.86 6.83 -12.49
N ARG A 444 -12.88 7.61 -12.93
CA ARG A 444 -12.61 8.96 -12.37
C ARG A 444 -13.81 9.89 -12.51
N ASN A 445 -14.42 9.92 -13.70
CA ASN A 445 -15.59 10.76 -13.96
C ASN A 445 -16.76 10.37 -13.06
N ASP A 446 -17.01 9.06 -12.89
CA ASP A 446 -18.08 8.56 -12.02
C ASP A 446 -17.82 8.94 -10.55
N VAL A 447 -16.57 8.90 -10.08
CA VAL A 447 -16.19 9.43 -8.75
C VAL A 447 -16.45 10.94 -8.65
N GLY A 448 -16.14 11.72 -9.69
CA GLY A 448 -16.48 13.14 -9.75
C GLY A 448 -17.98 13.42 -9.66
N VAL A 449 -18.81 12.62 -10.33
CA VAL A 449 -20.28 12.71 -10.24
C VAL A 449 -20.76 12.39 -8.82
N PHE A 450 -20.21 11.36 -8.19
CA PHE A 450 -20.51 11.03 -6.80
C PHE A 450 -20.16 12.18 -5.84
N VAL A 451 -18.97 12.76 -5.96
CA VAL A 451 -18.52 13.90 -5.15
C VAL A 451 -19.44 15.11 -5.36
N ARG A 452 -19.81 15.40 -6.61
CA ARG A 452 -20.78 16.46 -6.93
C ARG A 452 -22.11 16.26 -6.20
N ASN A 453 -22.63 15.04 -6.20
CA ASN A 453 -23.91 14.75 -5.57
C ASN A 453 -23.87 15.00 -4.06
N ILE A 454 -22.79 14.62 -3.37
CA ILE A 454 -22.62 14.89 -1.93
C ILE A 454 -22.57 16.39 -1.64
N ILE A 455 -21.86 17.15 -2.46
CA ILE A 455 -21.71 18.60 -2.26
C ILE A 455 -23.03 19.34 -2.46
N LEU A 456 -23.88 18.85 -3.38
CA LEU A 456 -25.17 19.45 -3.71
C LEU A 456 -26.33 18.94 -2.82
N GLN A 457 -26.09 18.02 -1.90
CA GLN A 457 -27.09 17.57 -0.92
C GLN A 457 -27.22 18.60 0.21
N ASP A 458 -28.41 19.20 0.33
CA ASP A 458 -28.79 20.15 1.39
C ASP A 458 -28.71 19.52 2.80
#